data_AF-A0A9E3X607-F1
#
_entry.id   AF-A0A9E3X607-F1
#
_cell.length_a   1.000
_cell.length_b   1.000
_cell.length_c   1.000
_cell.angle_alpha   90.00
_cell.angle_beta   90.00
_cell.angle_gamma   90.00
#
_symmetry.space_group_name_H-M   'P 1'
#
loop_
_entity.id
_entity.type
_entity.pdbx_description
1 polymer ?
#
loop_
_entity_poly.entity_id
_entity_poly.type
_entity_poly.pdbx_seq_one_letter_code
_entity_poly.pdbx_strand_id
1 'polypeptide(L)'
;MIPYLLSRIFRWSTGLLLVAFVSYAMMFYGAGDPIKRMFIDMEQGGVELDEQALAALRAKFGLDRSFPEQFASYIGNLMQGDWGISIRERRPVWDMIKVRLPISMQIGLVATILSMLIG
;
A
#
# COMPACT_ATOMS: atom_id res chain seq x y z
N MET A 1 0.62 -27.70 -19.78
CA MET A 1 1.41 -26.51 -19.33
C MET A 1 0.51 -25.32 -18.96
N ILE A 2 -0.50 -24.96 -19.76
CA ILE A 2 -1.48 -23.90 -19.44
C ILE A 2 -2.17 -24.06 -18.07
N PRO A 3 -2.73 -25.23 -17.70
CA PRO A 3 -3.37 -25.40 -16.38
C PRO A 3 -2.38 -25.26 -15.21
N TYR A 4 -1.10 -25.64 -15.42
CA TYR A 4 -0.06 -25.44 -14.43
C TYR A 4 0.26 -23.95 -14.22
N LEU A 5 0.44 -23.19 -15.30
CA LEU A 5 0.71 -21.75 -15.22
C LEU A 5 -0.46 -20.98 -14.58
N LEU A 6 -1.71 -21.31 -14.94
CA LEU A 6 -2.90 -20.75 -14.31
C LEU A 6 -2.94 -21.04 -12.80
N SER A 7 -2.72 -22.30 -12.42
CA SER A 7 -2.69 -22.67 -10.99
C SER A 7 -1.59 -21.92 -10.24
N ARG A 8 -0.47 -21.63 -10.90
CA ARG A 8 0.66 -20.91 -10.31
C ARG A 8 0.32 -19.44 -10.14
N ILE A 9 -0.14 -18.76 -11.18
CA ILE A 9 -0.57 -17.36 -11.09
C ILE A 9 -1.66 -17.20 -10.02
N PHE A 10 -2.64 -18.10 -9.99
CA PHE A 10 -3.70 -18.06 -8.99
C PHE A 10 -3.14 -18.14 -7.55
N ARG A 11 -2.24 -19.09 -7.26
CA ARG A 11 -1.61 -19.19 -5.93
C ARG A 11 -0.86 -17.91 -5.54
N TRP A 12 -0.12 -17.31 -6.47
CA TRP A 12 0.63 -16.07 -6.22
C TRP A 12 -0.32 -14.89 -5.98
N SER A 13 -1.33 -14.71 -6.83
CA SER A 13 -2.34 -13.66 -6.70
C SER A 13 -3.11 -13.76 -5.38
N THR A 14 -3.52 -14.97 -4.98
CA THR A 14 -4.21 -15.19 -3.69
C THR A 14 -3.31 -14.82 -2.52
N GLY A 15 -2.03 -15.17 -2.55
CA GLY A 15 -1.07 -14.79 -1.52
C GLY A 15 -0.89 -13.28 -1.43
N LEU A 16 -0.71 -12.60 -2.56
CA LEU A 16 -0.58 -11.14 -2.62
C LEU A 16 -1.84 -10.44 -2.12
N LEU A 17 -3.03 -10.93 -2.50
CA LEU A 17 -4.29 -10.37 -2.06
C LEU A 17 -4.50 -10.55 -0.56
N LEU A 18 -4.12 -11.69 0.01
CA LEU A 18 -4.18 -11.93 1.44
C LEU A 18 -3.22 -11.02 2.22
N VAL A 19 -1.98 -10.85 1.74
CA VAL A 19 -1.02 -9.92 2.35
C VAL A 19 -1.53 -8.48 2.24
N ALA A 20 -2.08 -8.08 1.10
CA ALA A 20 -2.66 -6.76 0.92
C ALA A 20 -3.87 -6.54 1.86
N PHE A 21 -4.74 -7.54 1.98
CA PHE A 21 -5.89 -7.50 2.89
C PHE A 21 -5.45 -7.34 4.34
N VAL A 22 -4.52 -8.15 4.82
CA VAL A 22 -4.02 -8.08 6.20
C VAL A 22 -3.31 -6.75 6.44
N SER A 23 -2.46 -6.32 5.51
CA SER A 23 -1.74 -5.04 5.61
C SER A 23 -2.71 -3.85 5.66
N TYR A 24 -3.75 -3.88 4.83
CA TYR A 24 -4.78 -2.86 4.79
C TYR A 24 -5.66 -2.89 6.05
N ALA A 25 -6.03 -4.07 6.54
CA ALA A 25 -6.75 -4.24 7.80
C ALA A 25 -5.93 -3.73 8.99
N MET A 26 -4.62 -3.98 9.04
CA MET A 26 -3.73 -3.42 10.04
C MET A 26 -3.70 -1.89 9.99
N MET A 27 -3.74 -1.30 8.80
CA MET A 27 -3.83 0.16 8.67
C MET A 27 -5.20 0.68 9.11
N PHE A 28 -6.29 0.05 8.68
CA PHE A 28 -7.65 0.47 8.97
C PHE A 28 -8.00 0.36 10.47
N TYR A 29 -7.61 -0.74 11.13
CA TYR A 29 -7.93 -1.00 12.54
C TYR A 29 -6.80 -0.60 13.50
N GLY A 30 -5.54 -0.66 13.07
CA GLY A 30 -4.37 -0.49 13.93
C GLY A 30 -3.68 0.87 13.81
N ALA A 31 -3.77 1.56 12.67
CA ALA A 31 -3.23 2.90 12.52
C ALA A 31 -4.35 3.92 12.81
N GLY A 32 -4.25 4.63 13.94
CA GLY A 32 -5.12 5.78 14.22
C GLY A 32 -5.20 6.74 13.02
N ASP A 33 -6.35 7.40 12.89
CA ASP A 33 -6.81 8.16 11.71
C ASP A 33 -5.70 8.61 10.73
N PRO A 34 -5.67 8.08 9.48
CA PRO A 34 -4.65 8.40 8.49
C PRO A 34 -4.56 9.89 8.20
N ILE A 35 -5.68 10.63 8.27
CA ILE A 35 -5.69 12.08 8.09
C ILE A 35 -5.05 12.74 9.29
N LYS A 36 -5.35 12.30 10.52
CA LYS A 36 -4.64 12.82 11.69
C LYS A 36 -3.13 12.60 11.53
N ARG A 37 -2.66 11.43 11.08
CA ARG A 37 -1.20 11.25 10.86
C ARG A 37 -0.63 12.14 9.75
N MET A 38 -1.36 12.34 8.66
CA MET A 38 -0.95 13.24 7.56
C MET A 38 -0.82 14.71 8.01
N PHE A 39 -1.67 15.14 8.96
CA PHE A 39 -1.72 16.51 9.44
C PHE A 39 -1.00 16.75 10.79
N ILE A 40 -0.81 15.72 11.61
CA ILE A 40 0.11 15.73 12.77
C ILE A 40 1.54 15.92 12.27
N ASP A 41 1.93 15.33 11.13
CA ASP A 41 3.22 15.65 10.49
C ASP A 41 3.28 17.11 9.95
N MET A 42 2.16 17.84 9.86
CA MET A 42 2.13 19.30 9.64
C MET A 42 2.18 20.11 10.95
N GLU A 43 1.98 19.49 12.12
CA GLU A 43 2.02 20.12 13.45
C GLU A 43 3.45 20.48 13.94
N GLN A 44 4.33 20.93 13.04
CA GLN A 44 5.23 22.00 13.47
C GLN A 44 4.49 23.35 13.61
N GLY A 45 3.19 23.42 13.25
CA GLY A 45 2.40 24.66 13.24
C GLY A 45 1.23 24.80 14.23
N GLY A 46 0.90 23.81 15.08
CA GLY A 46 -0.08 23.98 16.17
C GLY A 46 -1.52 24.35 15.76
N VAL A 47 -1.99 23.95 14.57
CA VAL A 47 -3.37 24.18 14.15
C VAL A 47 -4.20 22.92 14.45
N GLU A 48 -5.00 22.97 15.52
CA GLU A 48 -6.08 22.01 15.71
C GLU A 48 -7.01 22.06 14.49
N LEU A 49 -7.06 20.98 13.72
CA LEU A 49 -8.03 20.87 12.64
C LEU A 49 -9.44 20.83 13.26
N ASP A 50 -10.26 21.81 12.89
CA ASP A 50 -11.70 21.79 13.18
C ASP A 50 -12.31 20.44 12.77
N GLU A 51 -13.17 19.87 13.62
CA GLU A 51 -13.77 18.55 13.41
C GLU A 51 -14.54 18.49 12.07
N GLN A 52 -15.10 19.62 11.64
CA GLN A 52 -15.77 19.75 10.34
C GLN A 52 -14.80 19.62 9.17
N ALA A 53 -13.61 20.24 9.25
CA ALA A 53 -12.59 20.13 8.23
C ALA A 53 -12.05 18.70 8.13
N LEU A 54 -11.90 18.03 9.29
CA LEU A 54 -11.46 16.64 9.35
C LEU A 54 -12.51 15.68 8.74
N ALA A 55 -13.79 15.90 9.00
CA ALA A 55 -14.88 15.13 8.40
C ALA A 55 -14.97 15.34 6.87
N ALA A 56 -14.84 16.58 6.39
CA ALA A 56 -14.80 16.88 4.96
C ALA A 56 -13.63 16.19 4.25
N LEU A 57 -12.46 16.12 4.91
CA LEU A 57 -11.31 15.41 4.37
C LEU A 57 -11.52 13.89 4.35
N ARG A 58 -12.12 13.31 5.39
CA ARG A 58 -12.47 11.88 5.41
C ARG A 58 -13.38 11.51 4.25
N ALA A 59 -14.43 12.31 4.02
CA ALA A 59 -15.32 12.12 2.88
C ALA A 59 -14.60 12.26 1.53
N LYS A 60 -13.69 13.24 1.41
CA LYS A 60 -12.90 13.45 0.18
C LYS A 60 -12.00 12.26 -0.16
N PHE A 61 -11.38 11.65 0.86
CA PHE A 61 -10.51 10.48 0.68
C PHE A 61 -11.27 9.14 0.78
N GLY A 62 -12.59 9.16 0.98
CA GLY A 62 -13.42 7.97 1.16
C GLY A 62 -13.09 7.18 2.43
N LEU A 63 -12.43 7.81 3.42
CA LEU A 63 -12.04 7.19 4.69
C LEU A 63 -13.21 7.04 5.67
N ASP A 64 -14.36 7.63 5.33
CA ASP A 64 -15.65 7.48 6.00
C ASP A 64 -16.43 6.22 5.59
N ARG A 65 -16.01 5.55 4.52
CA ARG A 65 -16.70 4.37 3.96
C ARG A 65 -16.45 3.10 4.78
N SER A 66 -17.26 2.08 4.54
CA SER A 66 -17.06 0.76 5.15
C SER A 66 -15.74 0.12 4.71
N PHE A 67 -15.13 -0.71 5.56
CA PHE A 67 -13.88 -1.40 5.23
C PHE A 67 -13.91 -2.13 3.87
N PRO A 68 -14.96 -2.90 3.53
CA PRO A 68 -15.04 -3.57 2.23
C PRO A 68 -15.03 -2.60 1.04
N GLU A 69 -15.70 -1.46 1.15
CA GLU A 69 -15.73 -0.44 0.11
C GLU A 69 -14.36 0.22 -0.09
N GLN A 70 -13.68 0.58 1.02
CA GLN A 70 -12.36 1.19 0.93
C GLN A 70 -11.33 0.21 0.36
N PHE A 71 -11.35 -1.04 0.79
CA PHE A 71 -10.45 -2.07 0.28
C PHE A 71 -10.73 -2.39 -1.20
N ALA A 72 -12.00 -2.50 -1.60
CA ALA A 72 -12.36 -2.72 -3.00
C ALA A 72 -11.90 -1.55 -3.90
N SER A 73 -12.08 -0.31 -3.45
CA SER A 73 -11.58 0.87 -4.17
C SER A 73 -10.06 0.87 -4.25
N TYR A 74 -9.36 0.52 -3.17
CA TYR A 74 -7.90 0.43 -3.14
C TYR A 74 -7.38 -0.59 -4.15
N ILE A 75 -7.94 -1.80 -4.18
CA ILE A 75 -7.56 -2.83 -5.15
C ILE A 75 -7.92 -2.40 -6.58
N GLY A 76 -9.09 -1.79 -6.78
CA GLY A 76 -9.52 -1.29 -8.09
C GLY A 76 -8.56 -0.26 -8.68
N ASN A 77 -8.12 0.71 -7.86
CA ASN A 77 -7.14 1.71 -8.26
C ASN A 77 -5.77 1.07 -8.56
N LEU A 78 -5.32 0.15 -7.70
CA LEU A 78 -4.05 -0.56 -7.89
C LEU A 78 -4.01 -1.34 -9.21
N MET A 79 -5.11 -2.01 -9.56
CA MET A 79 -5.24 -2.74 -10.83
C MET A 79 -5.28 -1.81 -12.06
N GLN A 80 -5.76 -0.58 -11.91
CA GLN A 80 -5.72 0.46 -12.95
C GLN A 80 -4.35 1.14 -13.07
N GLY A 81 -3.40 0.80 -12.18
CA GLY A 81 -2.08 1.43 -12.14
C GLY A 81 -2.05 2.75 -11.36
N ASP A 82 -3.09 3.05 -10.58
CA ASP A 82 -3.07 4.13 -9.60
C ASP A 82 -2.65 3.58 -8.22
N TRP A 83 -1.41 3.86 -7.85
CA TRP A 83 -0.81 3.43 -6.59
C TRP A 83 -0.94 4.50 -5.49
N GLY A 84 -1.51 5.66 -5.83
CA GLY A 84 -1.65 6.79 -4.92
C GLY A 84 -0.34 7.47 -4.53
N ILE A 85 -0.44 8.30 -3.49
CA ILE A 85 0.64 9.13 -2.96
C ILE A 85 1.01 8.60 -1.56
N SER A 86 2.31 8.52 -1.29
CA SER A 86 2.80 8.18 0.05
C SER A 86 2.43 9.27 1.06
N ILE A 87 1.75 8.89 2.14
CA ILE A 87 1.39 9.81 3.23
C ILE A 87 2.65 10.42 3.87
N ARG A 88 3.72 9.62 4.00
CA ARG A 88 4.98 10.02 4.63
C ARG A 88 5.88 10.84 3.71
N GLU A 89 6.09 10.35 2.49
CA GLU A 89 7.07 10.94 1.56
C GLU A 89 6.43 11.94 0.57
N ARG A 90 5.09 12.07 0.59
CA ARG A 90 4.30 13.00 -0.23
C ARG A 90 4.60 12.95 -1.73
N ARG A 91 4.97 11.79 -2.23
CA ARG A 91 5.29 11.53 -3.64
C ARG A 91 4.58 10.28 -4.15
N PRO A 92 4.40 10.13 -5.47
CA PRO A 92 3.76 8.96 -6.05
C PRO A 92 4.47 7.66 -5.60
N VAL A 93 3.68 6.70 -5.15
CA VAL A 93 4.21 5.40 -4.67
C VAL A 93 4.97 4.68 -5.78
N TRP A 94 4.51 4.80 -7.03
CA TRP A 94 5.17 4.19 -8.18
C TRP A 94 6.60 4.69 -8.39
N ASP A 95 6.87 5.97 -8.16
CA ASP A 95 8.22 6.53 -8.30
C ASP A 95 9.16 6.04 -7.19
N MET A 96 8.62 5.83 -5.99
CA MET A 96 9.36 5.18 -4.90
C MET A 96 9.72 3.74 -5.24
N ILE A 97 8.77 2.99 -5.81
CA ILE A 97 8.98 1.60 -6.21
C ILE A 97 10.03 1.50 -7.30
N LYS A 98 9.96 2.34 -8.35
CA LYS A 98 10.95 2.35 -9.44
C LYS A 98 12.38 2.51 -8.95
N VAL A 99 12.60 3.36 -7.95
CA VAL A 99 13.93 3.61 -7.41
C VAL A 99 14.44 2.41 -6.60
N ARG A 100 13.56 1.73 -5.86
CA ARG A 100 13.94 0.62 -4.95
C ARG A 100 13.98 -0.74 -5.64
N LEU A 101 13.17 -0.94 -6.68
CA LEU A 101 13.02 -2.21 -7.37
C LEU A 101 14.36 -2.78 -7.89
N PRO A 102 15.24 -2.01 -8.56
CA PRO A 102 16.52 -2.53 -9.05
C PRO A 102 17.44 -2.99 -7.92
N ILE A 103 17.41 -2.29 -6.78
CA ILE A 103 18.25 -2.59 -5.61
C ILE A 103 17.82 -3.93 -5.00
N SER A 104 16.52 -4.13 -4.81
CA SER A 104 15.98 -5.41 -4.31
C SER A 104 16.26 -6.56 -5.27
N MET A 105 16.15 -6.33 -6.58
CA MET A 105 16.48 -7.33 -7.60
C MET A 105 17.96 -7.71 -7.56
N GLN A 106 18.88 -6.75 -7.41
CA GLN A 106 20.31 -7.03 -7.29
C GLN A 106 20.62 -7.93 -6.08
N ILE A 107 20.06 -7.59 -4.91
CA ILE A 107 20.25 -8.39 -3.69
C ILE A 107 19.68 -9.80 -3.87
N GLY A 108 18.46 -9.91 -4.41
CA GLY A 108 17.81 -11.20 -4.67
C GLY A 108 18.59 -12.07 -5.66
N LEU A 109 19.15 -11.46 -6.72
CA LEU A 109 19.97 -12.17 -7.71
C LEU A 109 21.27 -12.69 -7.08
N VAL A 110 21.98 -11.85 -6.32
CA VAL A 110 23.20 -12.28 -5.63
C VAL A 110 22.91 -13.41 -4.64
N ALA A 111 21.85 -13.28 -3.83
CA ALA A 111 21.45 -14.33 -2.90
C ALA A 111 21.08 -15.64 -3.62
N THR A 112 20.39 -15.55 -4.76
CA THR A 112 20.03 -16.72 -5.58
C THR A 112 21.28 -17.41 -6.13
N ILE A 113 22.23 -16.64 -6.68
CA ILE A 113 23.48 -17.18 -7.20
C ILE A 113 24.26 -17.86 -6.08
N LEU A 114 24.42 -17.21 -4.93
CA LEU A 114 25.12 -17.81 -3.78
C LEU A 114 24.41 -19.08 -3.29
N SER A 115 23.08 -19.08 -3.23
CA SER A 115 22.31 -20.26 -2.85
C SER A 115 22.47 -21.42 -3.84
N MET A 116 22.65 -21.14 -5.12
CA MET A 116 22.90 -22.18 -6.14
C MET A 116 24.34 -22.71 -6.10
N LEU A 117 25.30 -21.88 -5.68
CA LEU A 117 26.71 -22.24 -5.62
C LEU A 117 27.09 -22.98 -4.32
N ILE A 118 26.48 -22.59 -3.20
CA ILE A 118 26.81 -23.11 -1.86
C ILE A 118 25.78 -24.16 -1.41
N GLY A 119 24.51 -23.97 -1.77
CA GLY A 119 23.39 -24.79 -1.31
C GLY A 119 23.22 -26.12 -2.04
#